data_AF-A0A920MC16-F1
#
_entry.id   AF-A0A920MC16-F1
#
_cell.length_a   1.000
_cell.length_b   1.000
_cell.length_c   1.000
_cell.angle_alpha   90.00
_cell.angle_beta   90.00
_cell.angle_gamma   90.00
#
_symmetry.space_group_name_H-M   'P 1'
#
loop_
_entity.id
_entity.type
_entity.pdbx_description
1 polymer ?
#
loop_
_entity_poly.entity_id
_entity_poly.type
_entity_poly.pdbx_seq_one_letter_code
_entity_poly.pdbx_strand_id
1 'polypeptide(L)'
;MMRLLSALGLWSRELASKAGVQIPVWPCEHFYLLTGEVEGIKGHIPTLSDHDSHLYLRDESGGLLVGCFEPMGKSIDPAKLGKDFAFQLLQEDWEHFEPMMLNAIHRVPALEHAEVKKLLNGPESFTVDGSFLLGESAETKGFFLGCGMNSVGVATGSGAGMALAHCIIHGRTPMDLPEADPKRFPDEMCSIKASAKGSRKFLESIRNPLSRSSVENFTGFEGISSGFLWKQHHAISVNFMLGASPVFGGSGKPGN
;
A
#
# COMPACT_ATOMS: atom_id res chain seq x y z
N MET A 1 -6.24 17.49 27.60
CA MET A 1 -5.17 16.52 27.28
C MET A 1 -4.83 16.70 25.81
N MET A 2 -3.56 16.90 25.47
CA MET A 2 -3.11 17.05 24.08
C MET A 2 -3.21 15.71 23.34
N ARG A 3 -3.60 15.75 22.07
CA ARG A 3 -3.70 14.57 21.20
C ARG A 3 -2.85 14.79 19.96
N LEU A 4 -2.09 13.78 19.55
CA LEU A 4 -1.22 13.81 18.37
C LEU A 4 -1.60 12.67 17.44
N LEU A 5 -1.68 12.94 16.13
CA LEU A 5 -1.97 11.94 15.10
C LEU A 5 -0.76 11.81 14.15
N SER A 6 -0.22 10.61 14.02
CA SER A 6 0.79 10.25 13.02
C SER A 6 0.13 9.61 11.80
N ALA A 7 0.06 10.37 10.70
CA ALA A 7 -0.42 9.93 9.38
C ALA A 7 0.61 10.26 8.28
N LEU A 8 1.89 9.98 8.54
CA LEU A 8 3.02 10.42 7.71
C LEU A 8 3.52 9.35 6.72
N GLY A 9 2.65 8.37 6.38
CA GLY A 9 3.02 7.26 5.50
C GLY A 9 4.30 6.56 5.99
N LEU A 10 5.29 6.48 5.11
CA LEU A 10 6.60 5.84 5.36
C LEU A 10 7.38 6.43 6.54
N TRP A 11 7.15 7.70 6.90
CA TRP A 11 7.84 8.40 7.99
C TRP A 11 7.22 8.17 9.36
N SER A 12 6.07 7.51 9.42
CA SER A 12 5.31 7.33 10.67
C SER A 12 6.13 6.58 11.73
N ARG A 13 6.99 5.65 11.31
CA ARG A 13 7.85 4.90 12.24
C ARG A 13 8.85 5.79 12.94
N GLU A 14 9.51 6.69 12.21
CA GLU A 14 10.49 7.61 12.79
C GLU A 14 9.82 8.56 13.79
N LEU A 15 8.68 9.15 13.41
CA LEU A 15 7.93 10.03 14.31
C LEU A 15 7.44 9.30 15.57
N ALA A 16 6.84 8.11 15.41
CA ALA A 16 6.34 7.30 16.53
C ALA A 16 7.47 6.98 17.53
N SER A 17 8.67 6.66 17.03
CA SER A 17 9.82 6.36 17.90
C SER A 17 10.20 7.53 18.81
N LYS A 18 10.08 8.77 18.31
CA LYS A 18 10.35 9.99 19.09
C LYS A 18 9.29 10.21 20.19
N ALA A 19 8.11 9.63 20.03
CA ALA A 19 7.04 9.62 21.03
C ALA A 19 7.09 8.37 21.93
N GLY A 20 8.10 7.50 21.81
CA GLY A 20 8.19 6.27 22.61
C GLY A 20 7.26 5.15 22.13
N VAL A 21 6.75 5.23 20.89
CA VAL A 21 5.84 4.25 20.28
C VAL A 21 6.59 3.46 19.20
N GLN A 22 6.46 2.14 19.21
CA GLN A 22 7.06 1.27 18.19
C GLN A 22 5.96 0.71 17.28
N ILE A 23 6.13 0.82 15.97
CA ILE A 23 5.12 0.35 14.99
C ILE A 23 5.75 -0.55 13.92
N PRO A 24 5.06 -1.59 13.45
CA PRO A 24 5.63 -2.55 12.51
C PRO A 24 5.47 -2.11 11.05
N VAL A 25 5.71 -0.83 10.77
CA VAL A 25 5.66 -0.24 9.42
C VAL A 25 7.06 -0.21 8.83
N TRP A 26 7.20 -0.66 7.58
CA TRP A 26 8.46 -0.62 6.84
C TRP A 26 8.26 -0.30 5.35
N PRO A 27 9.12 0.51 4.72
CA PRO A 27 8.99 0.81 3.30
C PRO A 27 9.54 -0.30 2.40
N CYS A 28 8.86 -0.54 1.30
CA CYS A 28 9.26 -1.45 0.22
C CYS A 28 9.14 -0.75 -1.14
N GLU A 29 9.93 -1.21 -2.12
CA GLU A 29 9.80 -0.80 -3.52
C GLU A 29 8.48 -1.33 -4.09
N HIS A 30 7.82 -0.50 -4.90
CA HIS A 30 6.58 -0.84 -5.60
C HIS A 30 6.61 -0.33 -7.04
N PHE A 31 6.41 -1.23 -7.99
CA PHE A 31 6.60 -0.95 -9.41
C PHE A 31 5.29 -0.81 -10.18
N TYR A 32 5.30 0.12 -11.14
CA TYR A 32 4.25 0.26 -12.12
C TYR A 32 4.78 0.86 -13.42
N LEU A 33 4.32 0.31 -14.55
CA LEU A 33 4.65 0.73 -15.90
C LEU A 33 3.50 1.55 -16.46
N LEU A 34 3.81 2.66 -17.12
CA LEU A 34 2.85 3.42 -17.92
C LEU A 34 3.09 3.18 -19.40
N THR A 35 2.04 2.90 -20.14
CA THR A 35 2.13 2.73 -21.59
C THR A 35 1.66 3.97 -22.37
N GLY A 36 2.04 4.02 -23.65
CA GLY A 36 1.37 4.79 -24.68
C GLY A 36 -0.05 4.32 -24.93
N GLU A 37 -0.71 4.93 -25.91
CA GLU A 37 -2.04 4.49 -26.33
C GLU A 37 -2.00 3.03 -26.77
N VAL A 38 -3.00 2.26 -26.34
CA VAL A 38 -3.15 0.84 -26.71
C VAL A 38 -4.45 0.70 -27.47
N GLU A 39 -4.40 0.05 -28.63
CA GLU A 39 -5.59 -0.14 -29.47
C GLU A 39 -6.72 -0.80 -28.68
N GLY A 40 -7.91 -0.21 -28.74
CA GLY A 40 -9.09 -0.68 -28.01
C GLY A 40 -9.25 -0.09 -26.60
N ILE A 41 -8.22 0.56 -26.03
CA ILE A 41 -8.32 1.23 -24.74
C ILE A 41 -8.79 2.67 -24.94
N LYS A 42 -10.08 2.92 -24.72
CA LYS A 42 -10.72 4.24 -24.91
C LYS A 42 -11.04 4.97 -23.60
N GLY A 43 -10.39 4.56 -22.51
CA GLY A 43 -10.67 5.01 -21.14
C GLY A 43 -11.87 4.31 -20.50
N HIS A 44 -11.97 4.39 -19.17
CA HIS A 44 -13.07 3.81 -18.37
C HIS A 44 -13.25 2.30 -18.51
N ILE A 45 -12.16 1.57 -18.74
CA ILE A 45 -12.21 0.10 -18.69
C ILE A 45 -12.20 -0.35 -17.22
N PRO A 46 -12.81 -1.50 -16.89
CA PRO A 46 -12.67 -2.08 -15.56
C PRO A 46 -11.20 -2.36 -15.23
N THR A 47 -10.81 -2.09 -13.99
CA THR A 47 -9.51 -2.51 -13.47
C THR A 47 -9.43 -4.03 -13.47
N LEU A 48 -8.36 -4.58 -14.05
CA LEU A 48 -8.03 -5.99 -14.00
C LEU A 48 -7.16 -6.26 -12.77
N SER A 49 -7.55 -7.24 -11.96
CA SER A 49 -6.73 -7.74 -10.84
C SER A 49 -6.46 -9.21 -11.09
N ASP A 50 -5.19 -9.56 -11.27
CA ASP A 50 -4.71 -10.88 -11.62
C ASP A 50 -3.71 -11.36 -10.57
N HIS A 51 -4.23 -11.85 -9.45
CA HIS A 51 -3.43 -12.24 -8.29
C HIS A 51 -2.51 -13.42 -8.58
N ASP A 52 -2.93 -14.37 -9.43
CA ASP A 52 -2.11 -15.52 -9.83
C ASP A 52 -0.83 -15.11 -10.55
N SER A 53 -0.89 -14.00 -11.29
CA SER A 53 0.26 -13.46 -12.03
C SER A 53 0.87 -12.23 -11.36
N HIS A 54 0.39 -11.85 -10.18
CA HIS A 54 0.85 -10.69 -9.40
C HIS A 54 0.56 -9.32 -9.99
N LEU A 55 -0.44 -9.19 -10.85
CA LEU A 55 -0.68 -7.99 -11.64
C LEU A 55 -1.96 -7.27 -11.26
N TYR A 56 -1.95 -5.95 -11.44
CA TYR A 56 -3.16 -5.15 -11.58
C TYR A 56 -2.98 -4.16 -12.74
N LEU A 57 -4.03 -3.98 -13.52
CA LEU A 57 -4.02 -3.08 -14.68
C LEU A 57 -5.24 -2.17 -14.66
N ARG A 58 -5.06 -0.91 -15.04
CA ARG A 58 -6.15 0.06 -15.23
C ARG A 58 -5.88 0.95 -16.43
N ASP A 59 -6.91 1.59 -16.97
CA ASP A 59 -6.70 2.60 -17.98
C ASP A 59 -5.89 3.77 -17.42
N GLU A 60 -5.02 4.32 -18.28
CA GLU A 60 -4.24 5.50 -18.00
C GLU A 60 -4.05 6.28 -19.30
N SER A 61 -4.81 7.36 -19.49
CA SER A 61 -4.63 8.31 -20.60
C SER A 61 -4.59 7.66 -22.00
N GLY A 62 -5.55 6.77 -22.28
CA GLY A 62 -5.64 6.00 -23.54
C GLY A 62 -4.71 4.77 -23.61
N GLY A 63 -3.82 4.62 -22.64
CA GLY A 63 -2.98 3.45 -22.43
C GLY A 63 -3.37 2.67 -21.17
N LEU A 64 -2.40 1.94 -20.63
CA LEU A 64 -2.53 1.15 -19.42
C LEU A 64 -1.46 1.54 -18.39
N LEU A 65 -1.88 1.55 -17.13
CA LEU A 65 -0.97 1.36 -16.00
C LEU A 65 -0.90 -0.13 -15.72
N VAL A 66 0.30 -0.70 -15.71
CA VAL A 66 0.57 -2.11 -15.35
C VAL A 66 1.38 -2.12 -14.07
N GLY A 67 0.76 -2.47 -12.95
CA GLY A 67 1.46 -2.58 -11.67
C GLY A 67 1.51 -4.00 -11.16
N CYS A 68 2.43 -4.25 -10.24
CA CYS A 68 2.67 -5.59 -9.71
C CYS A 68 2.86 -5.61 -8.19
N PHE A 69 2.61 -6.78 -7.60
CA PHE A 69 2.99 -7.10 -6.21
C PHE A 69 3.91 -8.32 -6.22
N GLU A 70 5.21 -8.04 -6.34
CA GLU A 70 6.21 -9.03 -6.73
C GLU A 70 6.55 -10.03 -5.60
N PRO A 71 6.70 -11.32 -5.94
CA PRO A 71 7.26 -12.33 -5.03
C PRO A 71 8.67 -12.06 -4.56
N MET A 72 9.36 -11.06 -5.10
CA MET A 72 10.74 -10.72 -4.76
C MET A 72 10.85 -9.30 -4.20
N GLY A 73 9.77 -8.80 -3.57
CA GLY A 73 9.68 -7.43 -3.08
C GLY A 73 10.92 -6.97 -2.31
N LYS A 74 11.38 -5.76 -2.63
CA LYS A 74 12.61 -5.18 -2.08
C LYS A 74 12.26 -4.26 -0.92
N SER A 75 12.73 -4.60 0.28
CA SER A 75 12.64 -3.69 1.43
C SER A 75 13.62 -2.54 1.27
N ILE A 76 13.19 -1.33 1.60
CA ILE A 76 14.01 -0.12 1.56
C ILE A 76 14.45 0.18 2.99
N ASP A 77 15.72 0.51 3.19
CA ASP A 77 16.14 1.13 4.45
C ASP A 77 15.71 2.61 4.42
N PRO A 78 14.81 3.08 5.30
CA PRO A 78 14.36 4.47 5.31
C PRO A 78 15.51 5.47 5.36
N ALA A 79 16.64 5.11 5.98
CA ALA A 79 17.82 5.98 6.07
C ALA A 79 18.42 6.32 4.69
N LYS A 80 18.15 5.51 3.65
CA LYS A 80 18.63 5.70 2.27
C LYS A 80 17.77 6.64 1.44
N LEU A 81 16.50 6.87 1.81
CA LEU A 81 15.62 7.79 1.08
C LEU A 81 16.09 9.24 1.25
N GLY A 82 16.72 9.57 2.38
CA GLY A 82 17.10 10.94 2.72
C GLY A 82 15.92 11.73 3.27
N LYS A 83 16.19 12.75 4.11
CA LYS A 83 15.15 13.50 4.84
C LYS A 83 14.25 14.34 3.93
N ASP A 84 14.76 14.74 2.77
CA ASP A 84 14.08 15.60 1.80
C ASP A 84 13.42 14.80 0.67
N PHE A 85 13.23 13.48 0.85
CA PHE A 85 12.56 12.65 -0.14
C PHE A 85 11.06 12.96 -0.19
N ALA A 86 10.70 13.82 -1.14
CA ALA A 86 9.35 14.23 -1.44
C ALA A 86 9.19 14.40 -2.95
N PHE A 87 8.07 13.91 -3.50
CA PHE A 87 7.77 13.95 -4.93
C PHE A 87 8.87 13.34 -5.83
N GLN A 88 9.59 12.37 -5.27
CA GLN A 88 10.70 11.67 -5.92
C GLN A 88 10.35 10.19 -6.09
N LEU A 89 11.04 9.55 -7.02
CA LEU A 89 10.96 8.12 -7.29
C LEU A 89 12.33 7.50 -7.10
N LEU A 90 12.35 6.21 -6.85
CA LEU A 90 13.56 5.40 -6.88
C LEU A 90 13.99 5.17 -8.33
N GLN A 91 15.21 4.67 -8.49
CA GLN A 91 15.72 4.28 -9.80
C GLN A 91 14.88 3.13 -10.37
N GLU A 92 14.73 3.15 -11.69
CA GLU A 92 14.12 2.04 -12.44
C GLU A 92 14.95 0.76 -12.27
N ASP A 93 14.28 -0.39 -12.27
CA ASP A 93 14.90 -1.71 -12.14
C ASP A 93 14.21 -2.67 -13.12
N TRP A 94 14.66 -2.65 -14.38
CA TRP A 94 14.03 -3.40 -15.47
C TRP A 94 14.22 -4.90 -15.32
N GLU A 95 15.38 -5.34 -14.81
CA GLU A 95 15.64 -6.77 -14.56
C GLU A 95 14.69 -7.32 -13.49
N HIS A 96 14.36 -6.51 -12.47
CA HIS A 96 13.39 -6.90 -11.47
C HIS A 96 11.96 -6.97 -12.02
N PHE A 97 11.59 -6.00 -12.86
CA PHE A 97 10.23 -5.86 -13.39
C PHE A 97 9.92 -6.79 -14.57
N GLU A 98 10.93 -7.23 -15.33
CA GLU A 98 10.78 -8.03 -16.55
C GLU A 98 9.88 -9.28 -16.37
N PRO A 99 10.01 -10.11 -15.32
CA PRO A 99 9.13 -11.25 -15.13
C PRO A 99 7.64 -10.87 -15.01
N MET A 100 7.35 -9.72 -14.38
CA MET A 100 5.98 -9.21 -14.27
C MET A 100 5.49 -8.68 -15.61
N MET A 101 6.36 -8.06 -16.41
CA MET A 101 6.02 -7.62 -17.75
C MET A 101 5.69 -8.80 -18.67
N LEU A 102 6.45 -9.90 -18.60
CA LEU A 102 6.14 -11.11 -19.37
C LEU A 102 4.77 -11.70 -19.00
N ASN A 103 4.43 -11.71 -17.70
CA ASN A 103 3.09 -12.10 -17.24
C ASN A 103 2.01 -11.15 -17.79
N ALA A 104 2.30 -9.85 -17.84
CA ALA A 104 1.36 -8.85 -18.33
C ALA A 104 1.12 -9.00 -19.84
N ILE A 105 2.16 -9.25 -20.63
CA ILE A 105 2.05 -9.54 -22.07
C ILE A 105 1.23 -10.82 -22.29
N HIS A 106 1.49 -11.88 -21.52
CA HIS A 106 0.69 -13.11 -21.60
C HIS A 106 -0.81 -12.85 -21.31
N ARG A 107 -1.12 -11.99 -20.33
CA ARG A 107 -2.50 -11.65 -19.97
C ARG A 107 -3.16 -10.67 -20.94
N VAL A 108 -2.41 -9.69 -21.44
CA VAL A 108 -2.85 -8.64 -22.37
C VAL A 108 -1.85 -8.57 -23.53
N PRO A 109 -2.02 -9.39 -24.57
CA PRO A 109 -1.05 -9.47 -25.69
C PRO A 109 -0.80 -8.14 -26.41
N ALA A 110 -1.75 -7.20 -26.37
CA ALA A 110 -1.56 -5.87 -26.93
C ALA A 110 -0.38 -5.09 -26.31
N LEU A 111 0.07 -5.46 -25.10
CA LEU A 111 1.23 -4.87 -24.44
C LEU A 111 2.56 -5.19 -25.14
N GLU A 112 2.62 -6.24 -25.95
CA GLU A 112 3.83 -6.62 -26.71
C GLU A 112 4.27 -5.51 -27.69
N HIS A 113 3.32 -4.71 -28.17
CA HIS A 113 3.56 -3.64 -29.14
C HIS A 113 3.29 -2.24 -28.58
N ALA A 114 2.91 -2.14 -27.31
CA ALA A 114 2.62 -0.87 -26.67
C ALA A 114 3.92 -0.07 -26.43
N GLU A 115 3.86 1.24 -26.68
CA GLU A 115 4.94 2.13 -26.27
C GLU A 115 5.07 2.11 -24.74
N VAL A 116 6.30 2.04 -24.25
CA VAL A 116 6.60 2.21 -22.83
C VAL A 116 6.89 3.68 -22.57
N LYS A 117 6.02 4.35 -21.81
CA LYS A 117 6.24 5.76 -21.44
C LYS A 117 7.22 5.88 -20.28
N LYS A 118 7.03 5.07 -19.23
CA LYS A 118 7.83 5.16 -18.00
C LYS A 118 7.69 3.91 -17.14
N LEU A 119 8.79 3.47 -16.53
CA LEU A 119 8.76 2.58 -15.38
C LEU A 119 8.89 3.41 -14.10
N LEU A 120 8.01 3.16 -13.14
CA LEU A 120 7.94 3.92 -11.90
C LEU A 120 8.26 2.96 -10.76
N ASN A 121 9.19 3.36 -9.90
CA ASN A 121 9.55 2.67 -8.66
C ASN A 121 9.32 3.62 -7.48
N GLY A 122 8.26 3.39 -6.72
CA GLY A 122 7.87 4.22 -5.58
C GLY A 122 8.12 3.51 -4.25
N PRO A 123 8.60 4.21 -3.20
CA PRO A 123 8.61 3.65 -1.87
C PRO A 123 7.19 3.64 -1.29
N GLU A 124 6.72 2.47 -0.86
CA GLU A 124 5.42 2.31 -0.22
C GLU A 124 5.55 1.68 1.16
N SER A 125 4.72 2.11 2.11
CA SER A 125 4.79 1.65 3.49
C SER A 125 3.88 0.44 3.73
N PHE A 126 4.46 -0.66 4.19
CA PHE A 126 3.74 -1.89 4.50
C PHE A 126 3.83 -2.24 5.98
N THR A 127 2.84 -2.98 6.46
CA THR A 127 2.88 -3.66 7.75
C THR A 127 3.16 -5.15 7.54
N VAL A 128 3.62 -5.81 8.60
CA VAL A 128 4.00 -7.23 8.54
C VAL A 128 2.86 -8.19 8.23
N ASP A 129 1.62 -7.78 8.46
CA ASP A 129 0.39 -8.56 8.24
C ASP A 129 -0.46 -8.03 7.07
N GLY A 130 -0.03 -6.93 6.44
CA GLY A 130 -0.79 -6.26 5.40
C GLY A 130 -1.85 -5.28 5.90
N SER A 131 -2.29 -5.28 7.16
CA SER A 131 -3.38 -4.39 7.64
C SER A 131 -2.84 -3.04 8.11
N PHE A 132 -3.55 -1.95 7.80
CA PHE A 132 -3.14 -0.61 8.28
C PHE A 132 -3.26 -0.44 9.81
N LEU A 133 -2.65 0.63 10.33
CA LEU A 133 -2.72 0.99 11.75
C LEU A 133 -3.68 2.15 11.93
N LEU A 134 -4.72 1.96 12.75
CA LEU A 134 -5.74 2.94 13.05
C LEU A 134 -6.15 2.90 14.52
N GLY A 135 -5.77 3.91 15.29
CA GLY A 135 -6.18 4.02 16.70
C GLY A 135 -5.11 4.62 17.60
N GLU A 136 -5.39 4.62 18.90
CA GLU A 136 -4.45 5.08 19.94
C GLU A 136 -3.38 4.02 20.21
N SER A 137 -2.11 4.42 20.40
CA SER A 137 -1.03 3.49 20.74
C SER A 137 -1.19 2.88 22.13
N ALA A 138 -0.49 1.77 22.41
CA ALA A 138 -0.48 1.16 23.74
C ALA A 138 0.42 1.94 24.70
N GLU A 139 1.53 2.46 24.18
CA GLU A 139 2.66 2.97 24.93
C GLU A 139 2.47 4.42 25.36
N THR A 140 1.73 5.21 24.57
CA THR A 140 1.58 6.65 24.79
C THR A 140 0.14 7.11 24.62
N LYS A 141 -0.51 7.39 25.75
CA LYS A 141 -1.87 7.94 25.77
C LYS A 141 -1.94 9.28 25.02
N GLY A 142 -2.92 9.42 24.14
CA GLY A 142 -3.14 10.57 23.28
C GLY A 142 -2.33 10.53 21.97
N PHE A 143 -1.51 9.50 21.72
CA PHE A 143 -0.81 9.31 20.45
C PHE A 143 -1.58 8.35 19.55
N PHE A 144 -2.07 8.86 18.41
CA PHE A 144 -2.88 8.13 17.46
C PHE A 144 -2.09 7.81 16.18
N LEU A 145 -2.39 6.67 15.59
CA LEU A 145 -1.79 6.15 14.38
C LEU A 145 -2.85 6.08 13.27
N GLY A 146 -2.45 6.49 12.07
CA GLY A 146 -3.22 6.40 10.83
C GLY A 146 -2.28 6.15 9.66
N CYS A 147 -1.56 5.02 9.67
CA CYS A 147 -0.41 4.78 8.79
C CYS A 147 -0.27 3.31 8.39
N GLY A 148 0.72 3.01 7.53
CA GLY A 148 0.93 1.65 7.02
C GLY A 148 -0.21 1.25 6.09
N MET A 149 -0.55 2.08 5.11
CA MET A 149 -1.72 1.84 4.28
C MET A 149 -1.51 0.77 3.20
N ASN A 150 -0.36 0.08 3.15
CA ASN A 150 -0.14 -1.12 2.34
C ASN A 150 -0.58 -0.98 0.86
N SER A 151 -0.30 0.16 0.23
CA SER A 151 -0.72 0.47 -1.15
C SER A 151 -2.25 0.47 -1.38
N VAL A 152 -3.05 0.65 -0.32
CA VAL A 152 -4.53 0.83 -0.37
C VAL A 152 -5.01 2.21 0.09
N GLY A 153 -4.09 3.13 0.38
CA GLY A 153 -4.39 4.37 1.09
C GLY A 153 -5.37 5.31 0.40
N VAL A 154 -5.45 5.31 -0.94
CA VAL A 154 -6.39 6.18 -1.68
C VAL A 154 -7.84 5.68 -1.53
N ALA A 155 -8.08 4.37 -1.55
CA ALA A 155 -9.40 3.75 -1.38
C ALA A 155 -9.85 3.75 0.07
N THR A 156 -8.94 3.42 0.99
CA THR A 156 -9.30 3.27 2.40
C THR A 156 -9.20 4.58 3.17
N GLY A 157 -8.51 5.60 2.64
CA GLY A 157 -8.16 6.83 3.36
C GLY A 157 -9.37 7.61 3.90
N SER A 158 -10.46 7.68 3.15
CA SER A 158 -11.68 8.38 3.58
C SER A 158 -12.38 7.67 4.74
N GLY A 159 -12.57 6.35 4.63
CA GLY A 159 -13.15 5.52 5.69
C GLY A 159 -12.26 5.47 6.93
N ALA A 160 -10.95 5.32 6.75
CA ALA A 160 -9.97 5.36 7.82
C ALA A 160 -9.96 6.73 8.52
N GLY A 161 -9.98 7.83 7.78
CA GLY A 161 -10.05 9.17 8.35
C GLY A 161 -11.28 9.37 9.23
N MET A 162 -12.45 8.91 8.78
CA MET A 162 -13.69 8.95 9.57
C MET A 162 -13.59 8.10 10.84
N ALA A 163 -13.12 6.85 10.72
CA ALA A 163 -12.99 5.94 11.86
C ALA A 163 -12.01 6.49 12.91
N LEU A 164 -10.91 7.09 12.46
CA LEU A 164 -9.89 7.67 13.32
C LEU A 164 -10.36 8.96 13.99
N ALA A 165 -11.09 9.82 13.27
CA ALA A 165 -11.72 11.00 13.85
C ALA A 165 -12.71 10.61 14.97
N HIS A 166 -13.54 9.59 14.73
CA HIS A 166 -14.44 9.05 15.74
C HIS A 166 -13.68 8.48 16.95
N CYS A 167 -12.59 7.73 16.72
CA CYS A 167 -11.70 7.22 17.76
C CYS A 167 -11.11 8.35 18.63
N ILE A 168 -10.62 9.42 18.00
CA ILE A 168 -10.05 10.58 18.69
C ILE A 168 -11.09 11.29 19.56
N ILE A 169 -12.31 11.48 19.07
CA ILE A 169 -13.37 12.22 19.78
C ILE A 169 -13.97 11.37 20.91
N HIS A 170 -14.29 10.10 20.63
CA HIS A 170 -15.11 9.25 21.49
C HIS A 170 -14.32 8.16 22.23
N GLY A 171 -13.03 8.01 21.97
CA GLY A 171 -12.17 6.98 22.57
C GLY A 171 -12.37 5.57 22.01
N ARG A 172 -13.13 5.42 20.92
CA ARG A 172 -13.38 4.14 20.23
C ARG A 172 -13.71 4.35 18.75
N THR A 173 -13.40 3.38 17.91
CA THR A 173 -13.82 3.35 16.51
C THR A 173 -15.35 3.23 16.38
N PRO A 174 -15.95 3.64 15.24
CA PRO A 174 -17.40 3.58 15.06
C PRO A 174 -17.94 2.16 14.84
N MET A 175 -17.05 1.22 14.52
CA MET A 175 -17.27 -0.21 14.41
C MET A 175 -16.04 -0.96 14.94
N ASP A 176 -16.16 -2.26 15.18
CA ASP A 176 -15.03 -3.09 15.61
C ASP A 176 -14.03 -3.24 14.47
N LEU A 177 -12.79 -2.79 14.71
CA LEU A 177 -11.67 -2.84 13.75
C LEU A 177 -10.43 -3.47 14.40
N PRO A 178 -10.50 -4.70 14.94
CA PRO A 178 -9.38 -5.31 15.67
C PRO A 178 -8.14 -5.51 14.77
N GLU A 179 -8.36 -5.76 13.48
CA GLU A 179 -7.28 -5.92 12.48
C GLU A 179 -6.57 -4.61 12.17
N ALA A 180 -7.21 -3.46 12.43
CA ALA A 180 -6.57 -2.16 12.26
C ALA A 180 -5.98 -1.61 13.57
N ASP A 181 -6.33 -2.20 14.72
CA ASP A 181 -5.86 -1.74 16.03
C ASP A 181 -4.32 -1.84 16.10
N PRO A 182 -3.61 -0.74 16.42
CA PRO A 182 -2.16 -0.76 16.57
C PRO A 182 -1.67 -1.73 17.64
N LYS A 183 -2.50 -2.01 18.65
CA LYS A 183 -2.17 -2.84 19.82
C LYS A 183 -2.19 -4.34 19.52
N ARG A 184 -2.56 -4.73 18.29
CA ARG A 184 -2.57 -6.14 17.88
C ARG A 184 -1.18 -6.75 17.74
N PHE A 185 -0.14 -5.91 17.67
CA PHE A 185 1.23 -6.36 17.49
C PHE A 185 1.99 -6.47 18.80
N PRO A 186 2.69 -7.58 19.03
CA PRO A 186 3.65 -7.66 20.12
C PRO A 186 4.94 -6.90 19.76
N ASP A 187 5.66 -6.45 20.79
CA ASP A 187 6.87 -5.62 20.65
C ASP A 187 7.92 -6.22 19.70
N GLU A 188 8.04 -7.55 19.67
CA GLU A 188 8.99 -8.26 18.80
C GLU A 188 8.73 -7.97 17.31
N MET A 189 7.46 -7.86 16.90
CA MET A 189 7.09 -7.55 15.52
C MET A 189 7.36 -6.09 15.14
N CYS A 190 7.37 -5.21 16.14
CA CYS A 190 7.67 -3.79 15.95
C CYS A 190 9.18 -3.53 15.81
N SER A 191 10.06 -4.50 16.08
CA SER A 191 11.51 -4.37 15.89
C SER A 191 11.89 -4.12 14.41
N ILE A 192 12.94 -3.34 14.16
CA ILE A 192 13.42 -3.00 12.80
C ILE A 192 13.58 -4.25 11.93
N LYS A 193 14.25 -5.27 12.46
CA LYS A 193 14.52 -6.52 11.75
C LYS A 193 13.23 -7.27 11.41
N ALA A 194 12.28 -7.33 12.34
CA ALA A 194 11.01 -8.00 12.11
C ALA A 194 10.14 -7.23 11.11
N SER A 195 10.04 -5.90 11.23
CA SER A 195 9.25 -5.07 10.32
C SER A 195 9.78 -5.11 8.88
N ALA A 196 11.10 -5.03 8.69
CA ALA A 196 11.73 -5.12 7.37
C ALA A 196 11.50 -6.49 6.72
N LYS A 197 11.72 -7.58 7.47
CA LYS A 197 11.53 -8.95 6.98
C LYS A 197 10.05 -9.27 6.73
N GLY A 198 9.17 -8.86 7.65
CA GLY A 198 7.74 -9.15 7.61
C GLY A 198 7.05 -8.40 6.47
N SER A 199 7.36 -7.13 6.26
CA SER A 199 6.80 -6.33 5.16
C SER A 199 7.18 -6.90 3.78
N ARG A 200 8.44 -7.34 3.63
CA ARG A 200 8.86 -8.07 2.43
C ARG A 200 8.12 -9.40 2.26
N LYS A 201 8.01 -10.18 3.33
CA LYS A 201 7.29 -11.47 3.30
C LYS A 201 5.80 -11.32 2.99
N PHE A 202 5.21 -10.20 3.39
CA PHE A 202 3.83 -9.88 3.03
C PHE A 202 3.70 -9.69 1.51
N LEU A 203 4.59 -8.93 0.87
CA LEU A 203 4.60 -8.81 -0.60
C LEU A 203 4.73 -10.18 -1.30
N GLU A 204 5.62 -11.03 -0.77
CA GLU A 204 5.78 -12.42 -1.21
C GLU A 204 4.50 -13.26 -1.12
N SER A 205 3.63 -13.00 -0.13
CA SER A 205 2.42 -13.79 0.14
C SER A 205 1.22 -13.39 -0.70
N ILE A 206 1.28 -12.27 -1.44
CA ILE A 206 0.18 -11.76 -2.28
C ILE A 206 -0.20 -12.74 -3.43
N ARG A 207 0.58 -13.82 -3.58
CA ARG A 207 0.45 -14.85 -4.63
C ARG A 207 -0.83 -15.67 -4.63
N ASN A 208 -1.51 -15.87 -3.51
CA ASN A 208 -2.59 -16.86 -3.51
C ASN A 208 -3.52 -16.73 -2.30
N PRO A 209 -4.72 -16.15 -2.46
CA PRO A 209 -5.70 -16.14 -1.39
C PRO A 209 -6.27 -17.52 -1.05
N LEU A 210 -6.05 -18.53 -1.91
CA LEU A 210 -6.58 -19.89 -1.78
C LEU A 210 -5.58 -20.92 -1.25
N SER A 211 -4.28 -20.60 -1.15
CA SER A 211 -3.33 -21.54 -0.54
C SER A 211 -3.36 -21.43 0.97
N ARG A 212 -3.90 -22.45 1.64
CA ARG A 212 -3.80 -22.67 3.10
C ARG A 212 -2.38 -22.45 3.65
N SER A 213 -1.34 -22.69 2.85
CA SER A 213 0.06 -22.51 3.21
C SER A 213 0.47 -21.05 3.46
N SER A 214 -0.20 -20.05 2.89
CA SER A 214 0.07 -18.63 3.20
C SER A 214 -0.45 -18.24 4.58
N VAL A 215 -1.47 -18.95 5.08
CA VAL A 215 -2.00 -18.83 6.45
C VAL A 215 -1.13 -19.63 7.42
N GLU A 216 -0.58 -20.76 7.00
CA GLU A 216 0.27 -21.64 7.82
C GLU A 216 1.76 -21.23 7.85
N ASN A 217 2.27 -20.45 6.88
CA ASN A 217 3.64 -19.92 6.93
C ASN A 217 3.81 -18.77 7.95
N PHE A 218 2.72 -18.39 8.63
CA PHE A 218 2.70 -17.57 9.85
C PHE A 218 2.65 -18.41 11.13
N THR A 219 3.03 -19.70 11.10
CA THR A 219 3.11 -20.61 12.27
C THR A 219 4.10 -20.22 13.38
N GLY A 220 4.61 -18.99 13.39
CA GLY A 220 5.20 -18.38 14.58
C GLY A 220 4.25 -17.50 15.40
N PHE A 221 3.09 -17.13 14.86
CA PHE A 221 2.15 -16.18 15.47
C PHE A 221 0.71 -16.51 15.07
N GLU A 222 -0.04 -17.13 15.99
CA GLU A 222 -1.47 -17.39 15.83
C GLU A 222 -2.25 -16.06 15.85
N GLY A 223 -3.15 -15.82 14.87
CA GLY A 223 -4.13 -14.72 14.97
C GLY A 223 -4.70 -14.11 13.69
N ILE A 224 -4.18 -14.39 12.49
CA ILE A 224 -4.63 -13.71 11.25
C ILE A 224 -5.69 -14.55 10.52
N SER A 225 -6.87 -13.99 10.25
CA SER A 225 -7.96 -14.68 9.55
C SER A 225 -7.83 -14.58 8.02
N SER A 226 -8.04 -15.68 7.31
CA SER A 226 -7.96 -15.76 5.84
C SER A 226 -9.00 -14.88 5.11
N GLY A 227 -10.13 -14.58 5.75
CA GLY A 227 -11.20 -13.76 5.18
C GLY A 227 -10.87 -12.27 5.07
N PHE A 228 -9.93 -11.77 5.88
CA PHE A 228 -9.51 -10.36 5.84
C PHE A 228 -8.45 -10.10 4.78
N LEU A 229 -7.45 -10.98 4.66
CA LEU A 229 -6.49 -10.96 3.55
C LEU A 229 -7.24 -10.90 2.21
N TRP A 230 -8.30 -11.71 2.03
CA TRP A 230 -9.17 -11.64 0.85
C TRP A 230 -9.82 -10.25 0.64
N LYS A 231 -10.43 -9.67 1.68
CA LYS A 231 -11.03 -8.32 1.61
C LYS A 231 -10.00 -7.24 1.30
N GLN A 232 -8.77 -7.40 1.78
CA GLN A 232 -7.69 -6.48 1.52
C GLN A 232 -7.11 -6.65 0.12
N HIS A 233 -6.94 -7.87 -0.39
CA HIS A 233 -6.62 -8.12 -1.80
C HIS A 233 -7.67 -7.49 -2.72
N HIS A 234 -8.96 -7.61 -2.38
CA HIS A 234 -10.01 -6.88 -3.07
C HIS A 234 -9.94 -5.36 -2.87
N ALA A 235 -9.59 -4.85 -1.68
CA ALA A 235 -9.42 -3.43 -1.45
C ALA A 235 -8.22 -2.84 -2.21
N ILE A 236 -7.16 -3.62 -2.40
CA ILE A 236 -6.04 -3.33 -3.32
C ILE A 236 -6.60 -3.17 -4.73
N SER A 237 -7.41 -4.11 -5.24
CA SER A 237 -8.08 -3.98 -6.54
C SER A 237 -9.00 -2.75 -6.62
N VAL A 238 -9.74 -2.42 -5.55
CA VAL A 238 -10.66 -1.26 -5.48
C VAL A 238 -9.90 0.07 -5.38
N ASN A 239 -8.72 0.10 -4.76
CA ASN A 239 -7.85 1.29 -4.70
C ASN A 239 -7.44 1.78 -6.08
N PHE A 240 -7.19 0.84 -6.98
CA PHE A 240 -6.83 1.15 -8.37
C PHE A 240 -8.05 1.46 -9.26
N MET A 241 -9.28 1.20 -8.80
CA MET A 241 -10.51 1.65 -9.49
C MET A 241 -10.84 3.13 -9.25
N LEU A 242 -10.38 3.73 -8.14
CA LEU A 242 -10.73 5.09 -7.73
C LEU A 242 -9.73 6.15 -8.18
N GLY A 243 -8.97 5.90 -9.26
CA GLY A 243 -7.94 6.80 -9.80
C GLY A 243 -8.35 8.27 -9.73
N ALA A 244 -7.81 8.99 -8.74
CA ALA A 244 -7.97 10.43 -8.64
C ALA A 244 -7.08 11.04 -9.71
N SER A 245 -7.66 11.49 -10.82
CA SER A 245 -7.02 12.52 -11.64
C SER A 245 -6.74 13.72 -10.71
N PRO A 246 -5.49 14.20 -10.59
CA PRO A 246 -5.22 15.43 -9.87
C PRO A 246 -5.64 16.59 -10.77
N VAL A 247 -6.95 16.85 -10.88
CA VAL A 247 -7.44 18.12 -11.39
C VAL A 247 -7.33 19.12 -10.24
N PHE A 248 -6.13 19.66 -10.02
CA PHE A 248 -6.02 21.00 -9.44
C PHE A 248 -6.58 21.97 -10.48
N GLY A 249 -7.91 22.06 -10.51
CA GLY A 249 -8.62 23.09 -11.26
C GLY A 249 -8.30 24.42 -10.61
N GLY A 250 -7.40 25.18 -11.24
CA GLY A 250 -7.14 26.56 -10.90
C GLY A 250 -8.47 27.31 -10.81
N SER A 251 -8.63 28.07 -9.74
CA SER A 251 -9.73 29.00 -9.55
C SER A 251 -9.77 29.99 -10.71
N GLY A 252 -10.66 29.74 -11.67
CA GLY A 252 -11.06 30.73 -12.65
C GLY A 252 -11.60 31.95 -11.91
N LYS A 253 -10.97 33.11 -12.13
CA LYS A 253 -11.52 34.40 -11.71
C LYS A 253 -12.92 34.56 -12.32
N PRO A 254 -13.95 34.95 -11.55
CA PRO A 254 -15.18 35.43 -12.14
C PRO A 254 -14.90 36.77 -12.81
N GLY A 255 -15.17 36.85 -14.11
CA GLY A 255 -15.18 38.10 -14.85
C GLY A 255 -16.32 38.99 -14.38
N ASN A 256 -15.99 40.26 -14.20
CA ASN A 256 -16.76 41.43 -14.62
C ASN A 256 -15.76 42.56 -14.86
#